data_AF-A0A0C9Y3B3-F1
#
_entry.id   AF-A0A0C9Y3B3-F1
#
_cell.length_a   1.000
_cell.length_b   1.000
_cell.length_c   1.000
_cell.angle_alpha   90.00
_cell.angle_beta   90.00
_cell.angle_gamma   90.00
#
_symmetry.space_group_name_H-M   'P 1'
#
loop_
_entity.id
_entity.type
_entity.pdbx_description
1 polymer ?
#
loop_
_entity_poly.entity_id
_entity_poly.type
_entity_poly.pdbx_seq_one_letter_code
_entity_poly.pdbx_strand_id
1 'polypeptide(L)'
;MPEILKRKPHNPPKTTPLAKQRNTGVNDAPRTSAQLPATSSRQNLTLSDWMTVYSYVDSHPNASQVDIVRHFSSLATGALLFDRSTLSRKLRDRLKMEARIDTNPLALSSKRPRVVTRPDIERALYLWVLHMENKGETVTGPMLREKHSRFEDEFHVPQEERLSGEGWLHSFCKTYKIREHRRHGEAGSVDLEAVETERQRCQKIMARFAP
;
A
#
# COMPACT_ATOMS: atom_id res chain seq x y z
N MET A 1 -0.46 3.65 -28.93
CA MET A 1 -1.24 2.84 -27.97
C MET A 1 -0.31 1.78 -27.41
N PRO A 2 0.13 1.84 -26.13
CA PRO A 2 1.04 0.82 -25.63
C PRO A 2 0.27 -0.49 -25.39
N GLU A 3 0.71 -1.54 -26.07
CA GLU A 3 0.22 -2.92 -25.90
C GLU A 3 0.33 -3.37 -24.44
N ILE A 4 -0.80 -3.60 -23.81
CA ILE A 4 -0.88 -4.24 -22.49
C ILE A 4 -0.61 -5.73 -22.71
N LEU A 5 0.62 -6.15 -22.42
CA LEU A 5 1.06 -7.55 -22.50
C LEU A 5 0.19 -8.43 -21.59
N LYS A 6 -0.80 -9.10 -22.17
CA LYS A 6 -1.66 -10.11 -21.54
C LYS A 6 -0.81 -11.31 -21.06
N ARG A 7 -1.07 -11.82 -19.86
CA ARG A 7 -0.37 -12.99 -19.29
C ARG A 7 -1.35 -13.99 -18.68
N LYS A 8 -0.91 -15.26 -18.66
CA LYS A 8 -1.70 -16.46 -18.32
C LYS A 8 -2.41 -16.36 -16.94
N PRO A 9 -3.59 -17.00 -16.78
CA PRO A 9 -4.34 -17.04 -15.53
C PRO A 9 -3.53 -17.61 -14.36
N HIS A 10 -3.76 -17.09 -13.15
CA HIS A 10 -3.12 -17.57 -11.94
C HIS A 10 -3.92 -18.75 -11.35
N ASN A 11 -3.24 -19.85 -11.01
CA ASN A 11 -3.86 -20.94 -10.27
C ASN A 11 -4.26 -20.47 -8.85
N PRO A 12 -5.42 -20.90 -8.32
CA PRO A 12 -5.87 -20.47 -7.00
C PRO A 12 -4.91 -20.96 -5.90
N PRO A 13 -4.51 -20.11 -4.94
CA PRO A 13 -3.72 -20.54 -3.80
C PRO A 13 -4.55 -21.39 -2.84
N LYS A 14 -3.91 -22.39 -2.21
CA LYS A 14 -4.50 -23.21 -1.15
C LYS A 14 -4.92 -22.35 0.04
N THR A 15 -6.19 -22.42 0.43
CA THR A 15 -6.80 -21.71 1.55
C THR A 15 -6.11 -22.08 2.86
N THR A 16 -5.51 -21.11 3.55
CA THR A 16 -4.98 -21.27 4.92
C THR A 16 -5.74 -20.31 5.85
N PRO A 17 -6.03 -20.65 7.12
CA PRO A 17 -6.88 -19.83 7.98
C PRO A 17 -6.30 -18.43 8.23
N LEU A 18 -7.17 -17.43 8.20
CA LEU A 18 -6.85 -16.02 8.41
C LEU A 18 -6.42 -15.78 9.87
N ALA A 19 -5.13 -15.49 10.09
CA ALA A 19 -4.63 -15.06 11.39
C ALA A 19 -5.15 -13.66 11.75
N LYS A 20 -5.61 -13.49 13.01
CA LYS A 20 -6.07 -12.22 13.58
C LYS A 20 -4.99 -11.14 13.48
N GLN A 21 -5.33 -9.98 12.92
CA GLN A 21 -4.41 -8.86 12.77
C GLN A 21 -4.17 -8.12 14.08
N ARG A 22 -2.92 -7.76 14.37
CA ARG A 22 -2.53 -6.75 15.36
C ARG A 22 -2.43 -5.41 14.65
N ASN A 23 -3.16 -4.41 15.14
CA ASN A 23 -3.00 -3.01 14.72
C ASN A 23 -1.55 -2.58 14.99
N THR A 24 -0.81 -2.24 13.94
CA THR A 24 0.47 -1.55 14.04
C THR A 24 0.26 -0.10 13.61
N GLY A 25 0.77 0.83 14.42
CA GLY A 25 0.49 2.26 14.35
C GLY A 25 0.86 2.93 13.02
N VAL A 26 0.31 4.12 12.83
CA VAL A 26 0.46 4.96 11.66
C VAL A 26 1.94 5.32 11.46
N ASN A 27 2.53 4.82 10.37
CA ASN A 27 3.72 5.38 9.75
C ASN A 27 3.40 5.52 8.27
N ASP A 28 3.20 6.75 7.80
CA ASP A 28 2.93 7.03 6.38
C ASP A 28 4.18 6.93 5.51
N ALA A 29 5.35 6.83 6.14
CA ALA A 29 6.62 6.58 5.46
C ALA A 29 6.62 5.20 4.77
N PRO A 30 7.21 5.09 3.57
CA PRO A 30 7.36 3.82 2.90
C PRO A 30 8.21 2.87 3.76
N ARG A 31 7.87 1.58 3.71
CA ARG A 31 8.65 0.56 4.40
C ARG A 31 10.01 0.44 3.73
N THR A 32 11.07 0.56 4.51
CA THR A 32 12.46 0.43 4.07
C THR A 32 13.03 -0.92 4.50
N SER A 33 13.99 -1.47 3.75
CA SER A 33 14.69 -2.73 4.12
C SER A 33 16.01 -2.52 4.86
N ALA A 34 16.33 -1.26 5.14
CA ALA A 34 17.54 -0.87 5.82
C ALA A 34 17.62 -1.50 7.22
N GLN A 35 18.80 -2.00 7.57
CA GLN A 35 18.98 -2.81 8.77
C GLN A 35 19.53 -2.02 9.94
N LEU A 36 19.22 -2.52 11.14
CA LEU A 36 19.94 -2.26 12.38
C LEU A 36 21.13 -3.25 12.47
N PRO A 37 22.21 -2.90 13.18
CA PRO A 37 23.53 -3.55 13.06
C PRO A 37 23.60 -5.07 13.34
N ALA A 38 22.54 -5.72 13.83
CA ALA A 38 22.56 -7.12 14.27
C ALA A 38 22.07 -8.17 13.24
N THR A 39 21.52 -7.80 12.09
CA THR A 39 20.98 -8.78 11.12
C THR A 39 21.85 -8.89 9.87
N SER A 40 22.81 -9.81 9.80
CA SER A 40 23.80 -9.88 8.70
C SER A 40 23.35 -10.62 7.42
N SER A 41 22.04 -10.90 7.25
CA SER A 41 21.55 -11.62 6.08
C SER A 41 21.16 -10.68 4.94
N ARG A 42 21.60 -11.01 3.71
CA ARG A 42 21.26 -10.28 2.48
C ARG A 42 19.73 -10.29 2.27
N GLN A 43 19.12 -9.12 2.23
CA GLN A 43 17.69 -8.98 1.98
C GLN A 43 17.42 -8.36 0.61
N ASN A 44 16.29 -8.72 0.01
CA ASN A 44 15.77 -7.96 -1.12
C ASN A 44 15.44 -6.54 -0.67
N LEU A 45 16.02 -5.55 -1.34
CA LEU A 45 15.75 -4.14 -1.11
C LEU A 45 14.34 -3.75 -1.59
N THR A 46 13.73 -2.77 -0.92
CA THR A 46 12.47 -2.17 -1.35
C THR A 46 12.69 -1.22 -2.52
N LEU A 47 11.62 -0.86 -3.24
CA LEU A 47 11.72 0.13 -4.30
C LEU A 47 12.20 1.49 -3.75
N SER A 48 11.75 1.88 -2.56
CA SER A 48 12.23 3.07 -1.86
C SER A 48 13.74 3.05 -1.66
N ASP A 49 14.29 1.94 -1.17
CA ASP A 49 15.73 1.83 -0.95
C ASP A 49 16.52 1.93 -2.27
N TRP A 50 15.99 1.36 -3.36
CA TRP A 50 16.59 1.51 -4.68
C TRP A 50 16.55 2.95 -5.19
N MET A 51 15.49 3.73 -4.89
CA MET A 51 15.45 5.16 -5.24
C MET A 51 16.51 5.96 -4.48
N THR A 52 16.75 5.63 -3.21
CA THR A 52 17.86 6.21 -2.44
C THR A 52 19.21 5.88 -3.08
N VAL A 53 19.40 4.62 -3.50
CA VAL A 53 20.63 4.20 -4.18
C VAL A 53 20.82 4.94 -5.52
N TYR A 54 19.77 5.10 -6.33
CA TYR A 54 19.86 5.85 -7.58
C TYR A 54 20.18 7.32 -7.36
N SER A 55 19.53 7.96 -6.37
CA SER A 55 19.83 9.35 -6.00
C SER A 55 21.28 9.53 -5.55
N TYR A 56 21.85 8.53 -4.85
CA TYR A 56 23.26 8.52 -4.49
C TYR A 56 24.18 8.36 -5.71
N VAL A 57 23.83 7.49 -6.66
CA VAL A 57 24.58 7.31 -7.90
C VAL A 57 24.63 8.62 -8.70
N ASP A 58 23.51 9.33 -8.79
CA ASP A 58 23.41 10.59 -9.54
C ASP A 58 24.23 11.72 -8.91
N SER A 59 24.29 11.75 -7.58
CA SER A 59 25.12 12.71 -6.84
C SER A 59 26.61 12.37 -6.82
N HIS A 60 26.99 11.16 -7.26
CA HIS A 60 28.38 10.68 -7.24
C HIS A 60 28.77 10.03 -8.59
N PRO A 61 28.82 10.78 -9.70
CA PRO A 61 29.06 10.24 -11.05
C PRO A 61 30.44 9.56 -11.20
N ASN A 62 31.40 9.93 -10.37
CA ASN A 62 32.76 9.38 -10.39
C ASN A 62 32.96 8.20 -9.44
N ALA A 63 31.98 7.85 -8.61
CA ALA A 63 32.10 6.75 -7.67
C ALA A 63 32.01 5.40 -8.40
N SER A 64 32.93 4.48 -8.09
CA SER A 64 32.83 3.13 -8.64
C SER A 64 31.65 2.38 -8.01
N GLN A 65 31.09 1.40 -8.72
CA GLN A 65 30.02 0.55 -8.17
C GLN A 65 30.47 -0.19 -6.88
N VAL A 66 31.76 -0.47 -6.74
CA VAL A 66 32.32 -1.09 -5.53
C VAL A 66 32.26 -0.11 -4.35
N ASP A 67 32.61 1.15 -4.58
CA ASP A 67 32.57 2.19 -3.54
C ASP A 67 31.14 2.51 -3.12
N ILE A 68 30.19 2.51 -4.06
CA ILE A 68 28.76 2.69 -3.76
C ILE A 68 28.25 1.55 -2.88
N VAL A 69 28.55 0.30 -3.24
CA VAL A 69 28.18 -0.87 -2.41
C VAL A 69 28.80 -0.76 -1.01
N ARG A 70 30.09 -0.39 -0.94
CA ARG A 70 30.80 -0.20 0.34
C ARG A 70 30.11 0.86 1.19
N HIS A 71 29.82 2.04 0.62
CA HIS A 71 29.14 3.14 1.30
C HIS A 71 27.86 2.65 1.98
N PHE A 72 26.95 2.05 1.22
CA PHE A 72 25.66 1.58 1.72
C PHE A 72 25.76 0.42 2.73
N SER A 73 26.77 -0.44 2.59
CA SER A 73 27.02 -1.51 3.56
C SER A 73 27.64 -1.03 4.88
N SER A 74 28.34 0.11 4.85
CA SER A 74 29.08 0.66 5.99
C SER A 74 28.28 1.60 6.89
N LEU A 75 27.04 1.92 6.53
CA LEU A 75 26.19 2.82 7.31
C LEU A 75 25.85 2.21 8.68
N ALA A 76 26.15 2.93 9.76
CA ALA A 76 25.89 2.49 11.12
C ALA A 76 24.39 2.30 11.42
N THR A 77 23.54 3.07 10.75
CA THR A 77 22.08 2.95 10.80
C THR A 77 21.56 2.91 9.38
N GLY A 78 20.72 1.92 9.09
CA GLY A 78 20.10 1.81 7.79
C GLY A 78 21.04 1.28 6.69
N ALA A 79 21.92 0.33 7.05
CA ALA A 79 22.75 -0.36 6.06
C ALA A 79 21.89 -1.05 5.00
N LEU A 80 22.27 -0.88 3.73
CA LEU A 80 21.65 -1.54 2.59
C LEU A 80 22.64 -2.56 2.01
N LEU A 81 22.30 -3.84 2.15
CA LEU A 81 23.17 -4.94 1.75
C LEU A 81 22.80 -5.48 0.37
N PHE A 82 23.65 -5.20 -0.62
CA PHE A 82 23.57 -5.75 -1.97
C PHE A 82 24.97 -5.90 -2.55
N ASP A 83 25.12 -6.66 -3.63
CA ASP A 83 26.40 -6.82 -4.31
C ASP A 83 26.50 -5.97 -5.58
N ARG A 84 27.74 -5.87 -6.09
CA ARG A 84 28.06 -5.12 -7.32
C ARG A 84 27.23 -5.59 -8.52
N SER A 85 27.02 -6.89 -8.67
CA SER A 85 26.22 -7.46 -9.77
C SER A 85 24.75 -7.07 -9.67
N THR A 86 24.18 -7.03 -8.47
CA THR A 86 22.81 -6.53 -8.24
C THR A 86 22.71 -5.05 -8.58
N LEU A 87 23.67 -4.22 -8.15
CA LEU A 87 23.68 -2.80 -8.50
C LEU A 87 23.72 -2.60 -10.01
N SER A 88 24.63 -3.28 -10.71
CA SER A 88 24.73 -3.23 -12.18
C SER A 88 23.43 -3.65 -12.86
N ARG A 89 22.80 -4.75 -12.43
CA ARG A 89 21.49 -5.17 -12.96
C ARG A 89 20.41 -4.12 -12.69
N LYS A 90 20.39 -3.51 -11.51
CA LYS A 90 19.38 -2.53 -11.12
C LYS A 90 19.56 -1.21 -11.85
N LEU A 91 20.78 -0.79 -12.16
CA LEU A 91 21.03 0.39 -12.99
C LEU A 91 20.50 0.19 -14.42
N ARG A 92 20.65 -1.01 -15.00
CA ARG A 92 20.05 -1.34 -16.31
C ARG A 92 18.52 -1.26 -16.30
N ASP A 93 17.90 -1.70 -15.20
CA ASP A 93 16.44 -1.71 -15.03
C ASP A 93 15.88 -0.40 -14.45
N ARG A 94 16.69 0.67 -14.35
CA ARG A 94 16.34 1.90 -13.60
C ARG A 94 15.05 2.56 -14.07
N LEU A 95 14.93 2.87 -15.37
CA LEU A 95 13.72 3.53 -15.92
C LEU A 95 12.45 2.72 -15.64
N LYS A 96 12.55 1.39 -15.73
CA LYS A 96 11.43 0.48 -15.41
C LYS A 96 11.09 0.50 -13.91
N MET A 97 12.06 0.72 -13.04
CA MET A 97 11.84 0.82 -11.60
C MET A 97 11.22 2.17 -11.23
N GLU A 98 11.67 3.27 -11.84
CA GLU A 98 11.12 4.61 -11.65
C GLU A 98 9.66 4.70 -12.12
N ALA A 99 9.34 4.14 -13.30
CA ALA A 99 7.97 4.08 -13.81
C ALA A 99 6.99 3.31 -12.90
N ARG A 100 7.50 2.50 -11.94
CA ARG A 100 6.66 1.75 -11.00
C ARG A 100 6.19 2.56 -9.80
N ILE A 101 6.81 3.72 -9.52
CA ILE A 101 6.48 4.54 -8.35
C ILE A 101 4.98 4.86 -8.34
N ASP A 102 4.44 5.23 -9.50
CA ASP A 102 3.05 5.68 -9.63
C ASP A 102 2.05 4.56 -9.90
N THR A 103 2.49 3.29 -9.87
CA THR A 103 1.60 2.16 -10.18
C THR A 103 0.60 1.89 -9.05
N ASN A 104 1.01 1.99 -7.80
CA ASN A 104 0.12 1.82 -6.63
C ASN A 104 0.71 2.45 -5.37
N PRO A 105 -0.13 2.77 -4.35
CA PRO A 105 0.31 3.42 -3.10
C PRO A 105 1.35 2.63 -2.29
N LEU A 106 1.48 1.32 -2.50
CA LEU A 106 2.47 0.47 -1.83
C LEU A 106 3.72 0.19 -2.69
N ALA A 107 3.86 0.83 -3.87
CA ALA A 107 4.95 0.53 -4.80
C ALA A 107 6.33 0.71 -4.15
N LEU A 108 6.54 1.82 -3.44
CA LEU A 108 7.79 2.16 -2.75
C LEU A 108 8.14 1.14 -1.64
N SER A 109 7.14 0.72 -0.86
CA SER A 109 7.29 -0.26 0.22
C SER A 109 7.52 -1.70 -0.25
N SER A 110 7.30 -1.97 -1.53
CA SER A 110 7.37 -3.31 -2.09
C SER A 110 8.78 -3.68 -2.56
N LYS A 111 9.18 -4.92 -2.26
CA LYS A 111 10.44 -5.53 -2.74
C LYS A 111 10.32 -6.10 -4.15
N ARG A 112 9.09 -6.37 -4.62
CA ARG A 112 8.80 -6.96 -5.94
C ARG A 112 7.62 -6.25 -6.61
N PRO A 113 7.56 -6.17 -7.95
CA PRO A 113 6.34 -5.72 -8.62
C PRO A 113 5.16 -6.60 -8.21
N ARG A 114 4.04 -5.99 -7.81
CA ARG A 114 2.76 -6.69 -7.72
C ARG A 114 2.30 -6.93 -9.15
N VAL A 115 1.97 -8.18 -9.46
CA VAL A 115 1.43 -8.57 -10.76
C VAL A 115 -0.02 -8.95 -10.53
N VAL A 116 -0.91 -8.32 -11.29
CA VAL A 116 -2.36 -8.50 -11.24
C VAL A 116 -2.79 -8.92 -12.64
N THR A 117 -3.73 -9.87 -12.73
CA THR A 117 -4.25 -10.37 -14.01
C THR A 117 -4.82 -9.24 -14.88
N ARG A 118 -5.65 -8.38 -14.26
CA ARG A 118 -6.34 -7.26 -14.91
C ARG A 118 -6.10 -5.96 -14.13
N PRO A 119 -4.95 -5.29 -14.36
CA PRO A 119 -4.60 -4.06 -13.64
C PRO A 119 -5.54 -2.89 -13.97
N ASP A 120 -6.20 -2.93 -15.13
CA ASP A 120 -7.22 -1.99 -15.56
C ASP A 120 -8.49 -2.07 -14.69
N ILE A 121 -8.99 -3.27 -14.39
CA ILE A 121 -10.12 -3.45 -13.47
C ILE A 121 -9.75 -3.00 -12.06
N GLU A 122 -8.58 -3.41 -11.53
CA GLU A 122 -8.13 -2.95 -10.20
C GLU A 122 -8.04 -1.42 -10.13
N ARG A 123 -7.56 -0.76 -11.20
CA ARG A 123 -7.46 0.70 -11.24
C ARG A 123 -8.82 1.37 -11.28
N ALA A 124 -9.75 0.85 -12.10
CA ALA A 124 -11.13 1.34 -12.13
C ALA A 124 -11.82 1.18 -10.77
N LEU A 125 -11.61 0.04 -10.10
CA LEU A 125 -12.12 -0.22 -8.77
C LEU A 125 -11.56 0.76 -7.73
N TYR A 126 -10.26 1.03 -7.76
CA TYR A 126 -9.64 2.01 -6.86
C TYR A 126 -10.19 3.43 -7.09
N LEU A 127 -10.31 3.86 -8.35
CA LEU A 127 -10.89 5.17 -8.66
C LEU A 127 -12.34 5.28 -8.18
N TRP A 128 -13.11 4.20 -8.28
CA TRP A 128 -14.47 4.16 -7.74
C TRP A 128 -14.49 4.26 -6.21
N VAL A 129 -13.59 3.57 -5.49
CA VAL A 129 -13.46 3.71 -4.03
C VAL A 129 -13.15 5.16 -3.65
N LEU A 130 -12.16 5.77 -4.31
CA LEU A 130 -11.79 7.16 -4.06
C LEU A 130 -12.96 8.12 -4.29
N HIS A 131 -13.76 7.88 -5.34
CA HIS A 131 -14.97 8.64 -5.62
C HIS A 131 -16.03 8.50 -4.52
N MET A 132 -16.22 7.29 -3.98
CA MET A 132 -17.16 7.04 -2.88
C MET A 132 -16.70 7.69 -1.57
N GLU A 133 -15.41 7.61 -1.26
CA GLU A 133 -14.81 8.26 -0.08
C GLU A 133 -14.94 9.79 -0.17
N ASN A 134 -14.70 10.38 -1.35
CA ASN A 134 -14.89 11.82 -1.58
C ASN A 134 -16.35 12.26 -1.43
N LYS A 135 -17.31 11.36 -1.62
CA LYS A 135 -18.73 11.60 -1.35
C LYS A 135 -19.11 11.41 0.12
N GLY A 136 -18.20 10.94 0.96
CA GLY A 136 -18.48 10.59 2.36
C GLY A 136 -19.20 9.25 2.55
N GLU A 137 -19.34 8.48 1.48
CA GLU A 137 -20.02 7.18 1.49
C GLU A 137 -19.08 6.06 1.94
N THR A 138 -19.61 5.08 2.67
CA THR A 138 -18.84 3.92 3.09
C THR A 138 -18.89 2.81 2.07
N VAL A 139 -17.72 2.32 1.67
CA VAL A 139 -17.60 1.15 0.80
C VAL A 139 -17.42 -0.11 1.66
N THR A 140 -18.33 -1.07 1.51
CA THR A 140 -18.25 -2.38 2.20
C THR A 140 -17.61 -3.45 1.31
N GLY A 141 -17.11 -4.53 1.92
CA GLY A 141 -16.56 -5.69 1.18
C GLY A 141 -17.52 -6.27 0.13
N PRO A 142 -18.81 -6.51 0.45
CA PRO A 142 -19.81 -6.91 -0.54
C PRO A 142 -19.96 -5.93 -1.71
N MET A 143 -19.96 -4.63 -1.46
CA MET A 143 -20.02 -3.61 -2.52
C MET A 143 -18.81 -3.66 -3.44
N LEU A 144 -17.60 -3.87 -2.89
CA LEU A 144 -16.39 -4.05 -3.69
C LEU A 144 -16.49 -5.26 -4.62
N ARG A 145 -17.04 -6.38 -4.14
CA ARG A 145 -17.24 -7.58 -4.95
C ARG A 145 -18.22 -7.34 -6.09
N GLU A 146 -19.37 -6.75 -5.77
CA GLU A 146 -20.38 -6.46 -6.78
C GLU A 146 -19.85 -5.46 -7.82
N LYS A 147 -19.17 -4.40 -7.37
CA LYS A 147 -18.60 -3.40 -8.28
C LYS A 147 -17.50 -3.98 -9.15
N HIS A 148 -16.64 -4.84 -8.61
CA HIS A 148 -15.62 -5.55 -9.38
C HIS A 148 -16.25 -6.41 -10.49
N SER A 149 -17.30 -7.20 -10.18
CA SER A 149 -18.00 -8.01 -11.19
C SER A 149 -18.61 -7.14 -12.28
N ARG A 150 -19.22 -6.00 -11.93
CA ARG A 150 -19.77 -5.07 -12.93
C ARG A 150 -18.67 -4.53 -13.85
N PHE A 151 -17.47 -4.26 -13.33
CA PHE A 151 -16.34 -3.88 -14.17
C PHE A 151 -15.83 -5.04 -15.03
N GLU A 152 -15.84 -6.29 -14.57
CA GLU A 152 -15.52 -7.43 -15.42
C GLU A 152 -16.49 -7.56 -16.60
N ASP A 153 -17.78 -7.30 -16.37
CA ASP A 153 -18.80 -7.30 -17.43
C ASP A 153 -18.63 -6.11 -18.40
N GLU A 154 -18.43 -4.90 -17.87
CA GLU A 154 -18.24 -3.66 -18.66
C GLU A 154 -16.95 -3.69 -19.50
N PHE A 155 -15.89 -4.31 -19.00
CA PHE A 155 -14.62 -4.48 -19.73
C PHE A 155 -14.63 -5.76 -20.59
N HIS A 156 -15.76 -6.44 -20.68
CA HIS A 156 -15.95 -7.66 -21.48
C HIS A 156 -14.90 -8.74 -21.18
N VAL A 157 -14.58 -8.95 -19.90
CA VAL A 157 -13.56 -9.91 -19.49
C VAL A 157 -14.09 -11.34 -19.65
N PRO A 158 -13.38 -12.21 -20.40
CA PRO A 158 -13.73 -13.62 -20.55
C PRO A 158 -13.79 -14.32 -19.20
N GLN A 159 -14.71 -15.28 -19.06
CA GLN A 159 -14.95 -15.98 -17.79
C GLN A 159 -13.69 -16.68 -17.25
N GLU A 160 -12.81 -17.13 -18.15
CA GLU A 160 -11.54 -17.81 -17.83
C GLU A 160 -10.50 -16.87 -17.21
N GLU A 161 -10.62 -15.56 -17.44
CA GLU A 161 -9.73 -14.53 -16.91
C GLU A 161 -10.28 -13.89 -15.62
N ARG A 162 -11.55 -14.13 -15.29
CA ARG A 162 -12.19 -13.58 -14.10
C ARG A 162 -11.61 -14.17 -12.83
N LEU A 163 -11.44 -13.32 -11.83
CA LEU A 163 -10.89 -13.74 -10.55
C LEU A 163 -11.94 -14.53 -9.77
N SER A 164 -11.71 -15.83 -9.61
CA SER A 164 -12.54 -16.69 -8.75
C SER A 164 -12.15 -16.56 -7.27
N GLY A 165 -13.14 -16.38 -6.40
CA GLY A 165 -12.98 -16.37 -4.93
C GLY A 165 -12.65 -15.00 -4.31
N GLU A 166 -12.48 -14.97 -2.99
CA GLU A 166 -12.35 -13.71 -2.21
C GLU A 166 -10.90 -13.30 -1.91
N GLY A 167 -9.91 -14.12 -2.27
CA GLY A 167 -8.51 -13.88 -1.91
C GLY A 167 -7.92 -12.59 -2.50
N TRP A 168 -8.48 -12.09 -3.61
CA TRP A 168 -8.04 -10.84 -4.23
C TRP A 168 -8.44 -9.62 -3.41
N LEU A 169 -9.57 -9.64 -2.69
CA LEU A 169 -10.13 -8.48 -1.99
C LEU A 169 -9.18 -8.00 -0.89
N HIS A 170 -8.69 -8.91 -0.05
CA HIS A 170 -7.71 -8.60 0.99
C HIS A 170 -6.43 -7.99 0.39
N SER A 171 -5.98 -8.58 -0.72
CA SER A 171 -4.79 -8.13 -1.43
C SER A 171 -4.98 -6.73 -2.02
N PHE A 172 -6.14 -6.46 -2.61
CA PHE A 172 -6.54 -5.16 -3.16
C PHE A 172 -6.56 -4.09 -2.07
N CYS A 173 -7.33 -4.29 -0.99
CA CYS A 173 -7.43 -3.31 0.09
C CYS A 173 -6.07 -2.97 0.69
N LYS A 174 -5.23 -4.00 0.92
CA LYS A 174 -3.86 -3.81 1.39
C LYS A 174 -3.03 -2.96 0.44
N THR A 175 -3.06 -3.24 -0.87
CA THR A 175 -2.26 -2.51 -1.86
C THR A 175 -2.66 -1.06 -2.04
N TYR A 176 -3.95 -0.78 -2.00
CA TYR A 176 -4.47 0.58 -2.12
C TYR A 176 -4.60 1.30 -0.77
N LYS A 177 -4.07 0.71 0.31
CA LYS A 177 -4.15 1.23 1.68
C LYS A 177 -5.59 1.54 2.14
N ILE A 178 -6.57 0.83 1.60
CA ILE A 178 -7.98 0.93 2.01
C ILE A 178 -8.09 0.28 3.39
N ARG A 179 -8.50 1.08 4.38
CA ARG A 179 -8.60 0.64 5.77
C ARG A 179 -10.04 0.25 6.09
N GLU A 180 -10.18 -0.81 6.87
CA GLU A 180 -11.45 -1.15 7.48
C GLU A 180 -11.68 -0.25 8.69
N HIS A 181 -12.84 0.41 8.73
CA HIS A 181 -13.23 1.26 9.83
C HIS A 181 -14.46 0.68 10.51
N ARG A 182 -14.36 0.42 11.81
CA ARG A 182 -15.53 0.10 12.63
C ARG A 182 -16.22 1.42 13.00
N ARG A 183 -17.42 1.64 12.47
CA ARG A 183 -18.26 2.76 12.90
C ARG A 183 -19.02 2.36 14.17
N HIS A 184 -19.00 3.25 15.15
CA HIS A 184 -19.87 3.18 16.32
C HIS A 184 -21.16 3.93 15.98
N GLY A 185 -22.30 3.22 16.06
CA GLY A 185 -23.60 3.71 15.58
C GLY A 185 -24.24 4.81 16.43
N GLU A 186 -23.57 5.28 17.47
CA GLU A 186 -24.16 6.22 18.42
C GLU A 186 -24.10 7.67 17.93
N ALA A 187 -23.10 8.04 17.11
CA ALA A 187 -22.86 9.44 16.74
C ALA A 187 -23.92 10.07 15.82
N GLY A 188 -24.66 9.25 15.05
CA GLY A 188 -25.70 9.74 14.14
C GLY A 188 -27.11 9.81 14.74
N SER A 189 -27.31 9.22 15.92
CA SER A 189 -28.60 9.20 16.64
C SER A 189 -28.59 10.15 17.85
N VAL A 190 -27.56 11.00 17.96
CA VAL A 190 -27.45 11.97 19.03
C VAL A 190 -28.41 13.11 18.78
N ASP A 191 -29.35 13.30 19.69
CA ASP A 191 -30.13 14.52 19.78
C ASP A 191 -29.22 15.68 20.20
N LEU A 192 -28.91 16.56 19.24
CA LEU A 192 -28.02 17.70 19.44
C LEU A 192 -28.59 18.70 20.46
N GLU A 193 -29.92 18.78 20.57
CA GLU A 193 -30.59 19.67 21.51
C GLU A 193 -30.44 19.16 22.95
N ALA A 194 -30.60 17.84 23.14
CA ALA A 194 -30.35 17.19 24.43
C ALA A 194 -28.88 17.31 24.86
N VAL A 195 -27.93 17.18 23.91
CA VAL A 195 -26.50 17.35 24.20
C VAL A 195 -26.15 18.78 24.60
N GLU A 196 -26.69 19.79 23.91
CA GLU A 196 -26.45 21.19 24.27
C GLU A 196 -27.03 21.51 25.65
N THR A 197 -28.21 20.97 25.96
CA THR A 197 -28.84 21.11 27.29
C THR A 197 -27.96 20.51 28.39
N GLU A 198 -27.46 19.28 28.19
CA GLU A 198 -26.55 18.65 29.16
C GLU A 198 -25.20 19.37 29.24
N ARG A 199 -24.68 19.91 28.14
CA ARG A 199 -23.44 20.69 28.12
C ARG A 199 -23.56 21.95 28.98
N GLN A 200 -24.67 22.67 28.87
CA GLN A 200 -24.97 23.84 29.70
C GLN A 200 -25.15 23.46 31.18
N ARG A 201 -25.79 22.32 31.45
CA ARG A 201 -25.95 21.79 32.82
C ARG A 201 -24.58 21.50 33.45
N CYS A 202 -23.72 20.79 32.74
CA CYS A 202 -22.37 20.47 33.18
C CYS A 202 -21.52 21.72 33.39
N GLN A 203 -21.59 22.71 32.50
CA GLN A 203 -20.89 24.00 32.68
C GLN A 203 -21.33 24.72 33.97
N LYS A 204 -22.63 24.77 34.26
CA LYS A 204 -23.15 25.36 35.51
C LYS A 204 -22.67 24.62 36.76
N ILE A 205 -22.60 23.29 36.70
CA ILE A 205 -22.09 22.46 37.80
C ILE A 205 -20.60 22.72 37.99
N MET A 206 -19.82 22.71 36.91
CA MET A 206 -18.38 22.95 36.96
C MET A 206 -18.04 24.37 37.44
N ALA A 207 -18.84 25.37 37.10
CA ALA A 207 -18.66 26.74 37.59
C ALA A 207 -18.77 26.87 39.12
N ARG A 208 -19.41 25.92 39.81
CA ARG A 208 -19.49 25.88 41.29
C ARG A 208 -18.22 25.32 41.94
N PHE A 209 -17.36 24.68 41.16
CA PHE A 209 -16.09 24.14 41.61
C PHE A 209 -14.98 24.87 40.85
N ALA A 210 -14.67 26.09 41.30
CA ALA A 210 -13.41 26.73 40.90
C ALA A 210 -12.24 25.90 41.48
N PRO A 211 -11.08 25.82 40.77
CA PRO A 211 -9.98 24.91 41.11
C PRO A 211 -9.42 25.10 42.52
#